data_AF-A0A7J8JWX5-F1
#
_entry.id   AF-A0A7J8JWX5-F1
#
_cell.length_a   1.000
_cell.length_b   1.000
_cell.length_c   1.000
_cell.angle_alpha   90.00
_cell.angle_beta   90.00
_cell.angle_gamma   90.00
#
_symmetry.space_group_name_H-M   'P 1'
#
loop_
_entity.id
_entity.type
_entity.pdbx_description
1 polymer ?
#
loop_
_entity_poly.entity_id
_entity_poly.type
_entity_poly.pdbx_seq_one_letter_code
_entity_poly.pdbx_strand_id
1 'polypeptide(L)'
;MDYHLETRKPVLGQAGTLAVGTEGGVRGSAWFLLQISPNSRLSQEVVLDVGCPYVRFHTEVHWHEDHKFLKVEFPARVRSPQATYEVQFGHLQRPTHQNTSWDWARFEVWAHRWMDLSEHGFGLALLNDCKYGASVRGSVLSLSLLRAPKAPDATADMGRHEFTYALMPHKGSFQDAGVIQAAYSLNFPLLVLPTPGQVPMATWSAFSVSSPAVVLETVKQAESTPQGRTLVLRLYEAHGSHVDCWLRTSLPVQEAVLCDLLERRDPAGHLPFRDARLKLTFSPFQVQSLLVVLQAPLN
;
A
#
# COMPACT_ATOMS: atom_id res chain seq x y z
N MET A 1 31.18 -0.76 10.39
CA MET A 1 30.78 -1.08 9.00
C MET A 1 29.70 -2.14 9.08
N ASP A 2 28.53 -1.90 8.48
CA ASP A 2 27.48 -2.92 8.40
C ASP A 2 27.92 -4.03 7.44
N TYR A 3 28.34 -5.15 8.02
CA TYR A 3 28.84 -6.34 7.33
C TYR A 3 27.93 -6.86 6.20
N HIS A 4 26.62 -6.57 6.29
CA HIS A 4 25.60 -6.96 5.31
C HIS A 4 25.73 -6.27 3.94
N LEU A 5 26.35 -5.09 3.86
CA LEU A 5 26.49 -4.34 2.61
C LEU A 5 27.76 -4.71 1.84
N GLU A 6 28.80 -5.15 2.56
CA GLU A 6 30.09 -5.52 1.99
C GLU A 6 30.08 -6.89 1.31
N THR A 7 29.11 -7.74 1.68
CA THR A 7 28.96 -9.11 1.16
C THR A 7 27.92 -9.24 0.04
N ARG A 8 27.51 -8.10 -0.55
CA ARG A 8 26.54 -8.04 -1.66
C ARG A 8 27.00 -8.89 -2.84
N LYS A 9 26.13 -9.81 -3.30
CA LYS A 9 26.34 -10.59 -4.52
C LYS A 9 25.09 -10.50 -5.40
N PRO A 10 25.21 -10.06 -6.67
CA PRO A 10 24.07 -10.07 -7.58
C PRO A 10 23.68 -11.52 -7.89
N VAL A 11 22.37 -11.79 -7.92
CA VAL A 11 21.85 -13.04 -8.47
C VAL A 11 21.77 -12.87 -9.98
N LEU A 12 22.64 -13.58 -10.70
CA LEU A 12 22.71 -13.47 -12.16
C LEU A 12 21.72 -14.43 -12.82
N GLY A 13 21.02 -13.94 -13.85
CA GLY A 13 20.17 -14.78 -14.67
C GLY A 13 20.96 -15.80 -15.46
N GLN A 14 20.35 -16.97 -15.70
CA GLN A 14 20.86 -17.96 -16.64
C GLN A 14 20.25 -17.68 -18.02
N ALA A 15 21.03 -17.86 -19.08
CA ALA A 15 20.52 -17.71 -20.44
C ALA A 15 19.40 -18.74 -20.69
N GLY A 16 18.32 -18.31 -21.36
CA GLY A 16 17.19 -19.18 -21.74
C GLY A 16 16.10 -19.38 -20.69
N THR A 17 16.13 -18.68 -19.56
CA THR A 17 15.06 -18.77 -18.55
C THR A 17 13.93 -17.77 -18.75
N LEU A 18 14.02 -16.87 -19.73
CA LEU A 18 12.98 -15.89 -20.05
C LEU A 18 12.00 -16.48 -21.06
N ALA A 19 10.71 -16.42 -20.74
CA ALA A 19 9.67 -16.75 -21.69
C ALA A 19 8.45 -15.84 -21.54
N VAL A 20 7.67 -15.74 -22.61
CA VAL A 20 6.42 -14.98 -22.61
C VAL A 20 5.37 -15.80 -21.85
N GLY A 21 4.67 -15.15 -20.91
CA GLY A 21 3.54 -15.73 -20.20
C GLY A 21 2.25 -15.52 -20.99
N THR A 22 1.68 -14.32 -20.90
CA THR A 22 0.49 -13.92 -21.68
C THR A 22 0.90 -13.02 -22.85
N GLU A 23 0.51 -13.40 -24.07
CA GLU A 23 0.90 -12.73 -25.32
C GLU A 23 0.15 -11.40 -25.62
N GLY A 24 -0.69 -10.90 -24.70
CA GLY A 24 -1.26 -9.55 -24.77
C GLY A 24 -2.78 -9.46 -24.64
N GLY A 25 -3.35 -8.38 -25.21
CA GLY A 25 -4.76 -8.00 -25.03
C GLY A 25 -4.91 -7.04 -23.85
N VAL A 26 -5.55 -7.49 -22.78
CA VAL A 26 -5.69 -6.71 -21.53
C VAL A 26 -4.50 -6.89 -20.59
N ARG A 27 -3.67 -7.93 -20.80
CA ARG A 27 -2.51 -8.28 -19.98
C ARG A 27 -1.38 -8.80 -20.85
N GLY A 28 -0.18 -8.26 -20.67
CA GLY A 28 1.06 -8.88 -21.14
C GLY A 28 1.89 -9.36 -19.96
N SER A 29 2.53 -10.52 -20.09
CA SER A 29 3.48 -10.96 -19.06
C SER A 29 4.69 -11.70 -19.63
N ALA A 30 5.80 -11.63 -18.90
CA ALA A 30 6.99 -12.41 -19.15
C ALA A 30 7.47 -13.01 -17.84
N TRP A 31 7.88 -14.28 -17.87
CA TRP A 31 8.38 -14.97 -16.70
C TRP A 31 9.87 -15.30 -16.86
N PHE A 32 10.59 -15.30 -15.74
CA PHE A 32 11.97 -15.75 -15.70
C PHE A 32 12.32 -16.48 -14.41
N LEU A 33 13.33 -17.35 -14.51
CA LEU A 33 13.89 -18.09 -13.38
C LEU A 33 15.32 -17.61 -13.07
N LEU A 34 15.60 -17.39 -11.78
CA LEU A 34 16.92 -17.13 -11.24
C LEU A 34 17.33 -18.22 -10.25
N GLN A 35 18.53 -18.78 -10.42
CA GLN A 35 19.11 -19.69 -9.44
C GLN A 35 19.88 -18.87 -8.40
N ILE A 36 19.46 -18.91 -7.13
CA ILE A 36 20.12 -18.19 -6.03
C ILE A 36 21.30 -19.00 -5.50
N SER A 37 21.09 -20.31 -5.29
CA SER A 37 22.09 -21.29 -4.85
C SER A 37 21.67 -22.69 -5.36
N PRO A 38 22.42 -23.78 -5.13
CA PRO A 38 21.96 -25.13 -5.46
C PRO A 38 20.59 -25.52 -4.86
N ASN A 39 20.21 -24.92 -3.73
CA ASN A 39 19.01 -25.29 -2.97
C ASN A 39 17.89 -24.24 -3.04
N SER A 40 18.17 -23.06 -3.58
CA SER A 40 17.21 -21.95 -3.65
C SER A 40 17.09 -21.38 -5.04
N ARG A 41 15.86 -21.11 -5.45
CA ARG A 41 15.51 -20.55 -6.77
C ARG A 41 14.39 -19.52 -6.61
N LEU A 42 14.39 -18.55 -7.50
CA LEU A 42 13.36 -17.53 -7.62
C LEU A 42 12.75 -17.62 -9.02
N SER A 43 11.43 -17.71 -9.08
CA SER A 43 10.64 -17.50 -10.29
C SER A 43 9.94 -16.15 -10.18
N GLN A 44 9.93 -15.38 -11.25
CA GLN A 44 9.24 -14.10 -11.26
C GLN A 44 8.49 -13.91 -12.56
N GLU A 45 7.23 -13.50 -12.45
CA GLU A 45 6.41 -13.04 -13.55
C GLU A 45 6.30 -11.51 -13.50
N VAL A 46 6.73 -10.86 -14.57
CA VAL A 46 6.57 -9.43 -14.80
C VAL A 46 5.30 -9.22 -15.60
N VAL A 47 4.33 -8.52 -15.01
CA VAL A 47 2.99 -8.34 -15.56
C VAL A 47 2.71 -6.87 -15.82
N LEU A 48 2.19 -6.58 -17.02
CA LEU A 48 1.68 -5.28 -17.42
C LEU A 48 0.21 -5.41 -17.80
N ASP A 49 -0.66 -4.74 -17.05
CA ASP A 49 -2.11 -4.69 -17.30
C ASP A 49 -2.48 -3.37 -17.96
N VAL A 50 -3.44 -3.39 -18.88
CA VAL A 50 -4.00 -2.18 -19.48
C VAL A 50 -4.65 -1.31 -18.42
N GLY A 51 -4.26 -0.03 -18.37
CA GLY A 51 -4.81 0.94 -17.42
C GLY A 51 -4.18 0.90 -16.02
N CYS A 52 -3.32 -0.07 -15.72
CA CYS A 52 -2.54 -0.06 -14.48
C CYS A 52 -1.33 0.88 -14.63
N PRO A 53 -1.09 1.80 -13.68
CA PRO A 53 0.01 2.76 -13.77
C PRO A 53 1.36 2.16 -13.36
N TYR A 54 1.43 0.85 -13.11
CA TYR A 54 2.60 0.18 -12.58
C TYR A 54 2.87 -1.15 -13.28
N VAL A 55 4.13 -1.57 -13.25
CA VAL A 55 4.57 -2.92 -13.62
C VAL A 55 4.56 -3.78 -12.36
N ARG A 56 3.83 -4.90 -12.40
CA ARG A 56 3.71 -5.82 -11.26
C ARG A 56 4.72 -6.96 -11.39
N PHE A 57 5.31 -7.35 -10.27
CA PHE A 57 6.23 -8.48 -10.17
C PHE A 57 5.62 -9.50 -9.21
N HIS A 58 5.09 -10.59 -9.76
CA HIS A 58 4.70 -11.75 -8.96
C HIS A 58 5.92 -12.63 -8.75
N THR A 59 6.35 -12.81 -7.50
CA THR A 59 7.60 -13.49 -7.18
C THR A 59 7.33 -14.72 -6.33
N GLU A 60 7.78 -15.87 -6.82
CA GLU A 60 7.81 -17.12 -6.07
C GLU A 60 9.27 -17.47 -5.73
N VAL A 61 9.56 -17.71 -4.46
CA VAL A 61 10.91 -18.07 -4.01
C VAL A 61 10.87 -19.38 -3.23
N HIS A 62 11.65 -20.35 -3.67
CA HIS A 62 12.04 -21.48 -2.84
C HIS A 62 13.30 -21.10 -2.08
N TRP A 63 13.18 -20.95 -0.76
CA TRP A 63 14.20 -20.37 0.11
C TRP A 63 14.70 -21.40 1.12
N HIS A 64 15.94 -21.85 0.93
CA HIS A 64 16.65 -22.77 1.82
C HIS A 64 18.09 -22.27 2.05
N GLU A 65 18.24 -20.95 2.18
CA GLU A 65 19.53 -20.33 2.47
C GLU A 65 19.79 -20.25 3.98
N ASP A 66 21.06 -20.04 4.32
CA ASP A 66 21.51 -19.82 5.70
C ASP A 66 22.25 -18.47 5.80
N HIS A 67 21.85 -17.64 6.77
CA HIS A 67 22.45 -16.32 7.03
C HIS A 67 22.49 -15.40 5.79
N LYS A 68 21.50 -15.53 4.90
CA LYS A 68 21.34 -14.66 3.72
C LYS A 68 20.20 -13.67 3.87
N PHE A 69 20.29 -12.61 3.09
CA PHE A 69 19.27 -11.59 2.97
C PHE A 69 19.06 -11.29 1.49
N LEU A 70 17.91 -11.70 0.94
CA LEU A 70 17.50 -11.40 -0.42
C LEU A 70 16.83 -10.04 -0.48
N LYS A 71 17.30 -9.19 -1.39
CA LYS A 71 16.73 -7.88 -1.70
C LYS A 71 16.56 -7.72 -3.21
N VAL A 72 15.63 -6.85 -3.60
CA VAL A 72 15.53 -6.35 -4.97
C VAL A 72 15.86 -4.86 -4.98
N GLU A 73 16.60 -4.43 -6.00
CA GLU A 73 17.08 -3.06 -6.18
C GLU A 73 16.56 -2.47 -7.49
N PHE A 74 16.09 -1.22 -7.44
CA PHE A 74 15.58 -0.45 -8.56
C PHE A 74 16.31 0.89 -8.65
N PRO A 75 17.32 1.01 -9.52
CA PRO A 75 17.97 2.28 -9.79
C PRO A 75 17.02 3.23 -10.54
N ALA A 76 16.51 4.25 -9.86
CA ALA A 76 15.55 5.21 -10.42
C ALA A 76 16.22 6.32 -11.25
N ARG A 77 17.53 6.55 -11.05
CA ARG A 77 18.25 7.73 -11.58
C ARG A 77 17.62 9.08 -11.18
N VAL A 78 16.87 9.10 -10.08
CA VAL A 78 16.28 10.29 -9.46
C VAL A 78 17.27 10.88 -8.45
N ARG A 79 17.42 12.21 -8.44
CA ARG A 79 18.21 12.94 -7.45
C ARG A 79 17.29 13.64 -6.45
N SER A 80 17.10 13.01 -5.31
CA SER A 80 16.44 13.62 -4.16
C SER A 80 17.21 13.37 -2.87
N PRO A 81 17.36 14.38 -1.97
CA PRO A 81 17.98 14.18 -0.66
C PRO A 81 17.10 13.38 0.30
N GLN A 82 15.81 13.18 -0.02
CA GLN A 82 14.84 12.48 0.83
C GLN A 82 14.01 11.50 0.00
N ALA A 83 13.61 10.38 0.62
CA ALA A 83 12.60 9.48 0.11
C ALA A 83 11.39 9.48 1.05
N THR A 84 10.20 9.30 0.50
CA THR A 84 8.94 9.30 1.26
C THR A 84 8.50 7.85 1.49
N TYR A 85 8.13 7.52 2.72
CA TYR A 85 7.70 6.18 3.10
C TYR A 85 6.33 6.25 3.74
N GLU A 86 5.43 5.36 3.34
CA GLU A 86 4.12 5.24 3.99
C GLU A 86 4.28 4.78 5.44
N VAL A 87 3.48 5.39 6.31
CA VAL A 87 3.25 4.92 7.66
C VAL A 87 1.76 4.79 7.96
N GLN A 88 1.41 4.29 9.15
CA GLN A 88 0.01 4.22 9.56
C GLN A 88 -0.62 5.62 9.49
N PHE A 89 -1.68 5.76 8.68
CA PHE A 89 -2.43 7.00 8.50
C PHE A 89 -1.61 8.20 8.01
N GLY A 90 -0.55 7.98 7.23
CA GLY A 90 0.23 9.08 6.67
C GLY A 90 1.52 8.62 6.01
N HIS A 91 2.50 9.52 5.96
CA HIS A 91 3.81 9.23 5.43
C HIS A 91 4.86 10.12 6.10
N LEU A 92 6.13 9.72 5.99
CA LEU A 92 7.25 10.52 6.48
C LEU A 92 8.43 10.45 5.52
N GLN A 93 9.25 11.50 5.54
CA GLN A 93 10.44 11.60 4.71
C GLN A 93 11.68 11.16 5.49
N ARG A 94 12.57 10.42 4.83
CA ARG A 94 13.86 10.03 5.39
C ARG A 94 15.00 10.32 4.41
N PRO A 95 16.19 10.69 4.90
CA PRO A 95 17.32 11.00 4.04
C PRO A 95 17.76 9.82 3.18
N THR A 96 18.20 10.10 1.95
CA THR A 96 18.78 9.10 1.02
C THR A 96 20.31 8.98 1.15
N HIS A 97 20.90 9.72 2.09
CA HIS A 97 22.35 9.81 2.34
C HIS A 97 22.70 9.43 3.79
N GLN A 98 23.98 9.24 4.09
CA GLN A 98 24.48 8.81 5.41
C GLN A 98 25.42 9.85 6.05
N ASN A 99 24.97 11.10 6.14
CA ASN A 99 25.82 12.20 6.60
C ASN A 99 25.97 12.24 8.13
N THR A 100 24.98 11.74 8.87
CA THR A 100 24.99 11.71 10.33
C THR A 100 25.02 10.27 10.86
N SER A 101 25.40 10.09 12.14
CA SER A 101 25.31 8.79 12.81
C SER A 101 23.88 8.23 12.82
N TRP A 102 22.88 9.11 12.90
CA TRP A 102 21.46 8.78 12.82
C TRP A 102 21.06 8.27 11.43
N ASP A 103 21.63 8.84 10.37
CA ASP A 103 21.39 8.38 9.01
C ASP A 103 22.11 7.06 8.74
N TRP A 104 23.31 6.91 9.30
CA TRP A 104 24.07 5.68 9.24
C TRP A 104 23.31 4.50 9.87
N ALA A 105 22.65 4.72 11.01
CA ALA A 105 21.85 3.70 11.70
C ALA A 105 20.57 3.30 10.94
N ARG A 106 20.13 4.05 9.91
CA ARG A 106 18.92 3.79 9.12
C ARG A 106 19.23 3.06 7.81
N PHE A 107 19.98 1.96 7.92
CA PHE A 107 20.34 1.16 6.75
C PHE A 107 19.12 0.48 6.08
N GLU A 108 18.05 0.29 6.86
CA GLU A 108 16.76 -0.26 6.49
C GLU A 108 15.68 0.41 7.35
N VAL A 109 14.54 0.73 6.73
CA VAL A 109 13.45 1.47 7.36
C VAL A 109 12.15 0.74 7.12
N TRP A 110 11.20 0.95 8.02
CA TRP A 110 9.87 0.43 7.85
C TRP A 110 9.09 1.25 6.81
N ALA A 111 8.42 0.56 5.90
CA ALA A 111 7.47 1.11 4.94
C ALA A 111 6.24 0.19 4.90
N HIS A 112 5.04 0.76 4.91
CA HIS A 112 3.82 -0.05 4.94
C HIS A 112 3.55 -0.74 3.59
N ARG A 113 2.92 -0.04 2.65
CA ARG A 113 2.55 -0.57 1.33
C ARG A 113 3.32 0.11 0.21
N TRP A 114 3.84 1.32 0.43
CA TRP A 114 4.63 2.02 -0.59
C TRP A 114 5.80 2.84 -0.04
N MET A 115 6.78 3.08 -0.92
CA MET A 115 7.78 4.14 -0.79
C MET A 115 7.95 4.87 -2.12
N ASP A 116 8.34 6.13 -2.07
CA ASP A 116 8.51 7.00 -3.23
C ASP A 116 9.86 7.70 -3.21
N LEU A 117 10.48 7.77 -4.39
CA LEU A 117 11.62 8.62 -4.66
C LEU A 117 11.30 9.48 -5.88
N SER A 118 11.13 10.77 -5.64
CA SER A 118 10.73 11.74 -6.67
C SER A 118 11.62 12.97 -6.69
N GLU A 119 11.80 13.53 -7.89
CA GLU A 119 12.38 14.83 -8.17
C GLU A 119 11.40 15.66 -9.01
N HIS A 120 11.80 16.85 -9.43
CA HIS A 120 10.94 17.68 -10.27
C HIS A 120 10.68 17.00 -11.64
N GLY A 121 9.43 16.61 -11.88
CA GLY A 121 8.97 16.10 -13.18
C GLY A 121 9.03 14.59 -13.35
N PHE A 122 9.68 13.84 -12.44
CA PHE A 122 9.71 12.39 -12.47
C PHE A 122 9.83 11.80 -11.05
N GLY A 123 9.09 10.73 -10.81
CA GLY A 123 9.24 9.92 -9.61
C GLY A 123 9.07 8.44 -9.90
N LEU A 124 9.60 7.63 -8.98
CA LEU A 124 9.44 6.19 -8.99
C LEU A 124 8.96 5.74 -7.62
N ALA A 125 7.73 5.22 -7.58
CA ALA A 125 7.18 4.60 -6.40
C ALA A 125 7.34 3.07 -6.47
N LEU A 126 7.71 2.46 -5.34
CA LEU A 126 7.72 1.03 -5.15
C LEU A 126 6.59 0.64 -4.21
N LEU A 127 5.65 -0.15 -4.71
CA LEU A 127 4.50 -0.67 -4.00
C LEU A 127 4.76 -2.13 -3.60
N ASN A 128 4.20 -2.60 -2.49
CA ASN A 128 4.32 -3.97 -2.03
C ASN A 128 3.05 -4.46 -1.30
N ASP A 129 2.90 -5.77 -1.17
CA ASP A 129 1.78 -6.41 -0.47
C ASP A 129 2.11 -6.94 0.94
N CYS A 130 3.37 -7.32 1.19
CA CYS A 130 3.75 -7.99 2.44
C CYS A 130 5.18 -7.71 2.93
N LYS A 131 5.90 -6.80 2.29
CA LYS A 131 7.32 -6.51 2.56
C LYS A 131 7.48 -5.15 3.25
N TYR A 132 7.81 -5.20 4.53
CA TYR A 132 7.87 -4.01 5.37
C TYR A 132 9.27 -3.39 5.50
N GLY A 133 10.30 -4.08 5.02
CA GLY A 133 11.69 -3.58 5.04
C GLY A 133 12.02 -2.91 3.71
N ALA A 134 12.31 -1.62 3.74
CA ALA A 134 12.68 -0.85 2.56
C ALA A 134 13.90 0.03 2.84
N SER A 135 14.60 0.45 1.80
CA SER A 135 15.62 1.48 1.90
C SER A 135 15.81 2.20 0.59
N VAL A 136 16.16 3.49 0.67
CA VAL A 136 16.60 4.27 -0.48
C VAL A 136 17.98 4.83 -0.20
N ARG A 137 18.91 4.57 -1.12
CA ARG A 137 20.28 5.08 -1.03
C ARG A 137 20.68 5.77 -2.32
N GLY A 138 20.94 7.07 -2.24
CA GLY A 138 21.12 7.90 -3.42
C GLY A 138 19.89 7.82 -4.34
N SER A 139 20.04 7.13 -5.46
CA SER A 139 18.99 6.94 -6.47
C SER A 139 18.45 5.51 -6.56
N VAL A 140 18.83 4.62 -5.63
CA VAL A 140 18.46 3.20 -5.66
C VAL A 140 17.42 2.92 -4.59
N LEU A 141 16.24 2.51 -5.01
CA LEU A 141 15.21 1.96 -4.13
C LEU A 141 15.50 0.48 -3.91
N SER A 142 15.37 0.00 -2.68
CA SER A 142 15.58 -1.39 -2.31
C SER A 142 14.43 -1.90 -1.47
N LEU A 143 13.95 -3.10 -1.76
CA LEU A 143 12.96 -3.82 -0.96
C LEU A 143 13.58 -5.10 -0.40
N SER A 144 13.40 -5.31 0.89
CA SER A 144 13.81 -6.52 1.61
C SER A 144 12.80 -7.62 1.36
N LEU A 145 13.22 -8.69 0.70
CA LEU A 145 12.31 -9.76 0.27
C LEU A 145 12.23 -10.90 1.30
N LEU A 146 13.37 -11.50 1.62
CA LEU A 146 13.47 -12.64 2.53
C LEU A 146 14.78 -12.61 3.33
N ARG A 147 14.72 -13.04 4.58
CA ARG A 147 15.89 -13.25 5.44
C ARG A 147 16.02 -14.74 5.76
N ALA A 148 17.21 -15.17 6.14
CA ALA A 148 17.45 -16.53 6.66
C ALA A 148 18.22 -16.47 7.98
N PRO A 149 17.63 -15.90 9.06
CA PRO A 149 18.25 -15.95 10.37
C PRO A 149 18.24 -17.39 10.89
N LYS A 150 19.18 -17.72 11.79
CA LYS A 150 19.23 -19.03 12.50
C LYS A 150 18.98 -18.93 14.00
N ALA A 151 18.63 -17.74 14.46
CA ALA A 151 18.25 -17.47 15.83
C ALA A 151 17.06 -16.48 15.81
N PRO A 152 16.02 -16.70 16.63
CA PRO A 152 15.84 -17.81 17.56
C PRO A 152 15.43 -19.14 16.91
N ASP A 153 14.99 -19.12 15.64
CA ASP A 153 14.52 -20.29 14.89
C ASP A 153 15.53 -20.66 13.78
N ALA A 154 15.92 -21.94 13.73
CA ALA A 154 16.86 -22.48 12.74
C ALA A 154 16.24 -22.63 11.33
N THR A 155 14.92 -22.66 11.26
CA THR A 155 14.12 -22.86 10.03
C THR A 155 13.33 -21.62 9.63
N ALA A 156 13.63 -20.46 10.23
CA ALA A 156 12.97 -19.21 9.93
C ALA A 156 12.94 -18.91 8.42
N ASP A 157 11.75 -18.64 7.91
CA ASP A 157 11.46 -18.36 6.50
C ASP A 157 11.90 -19.47 5.52
N MET A 158 12.22 -20.69 5.96
CA MET A 158 12.55 -21.78 5.03
C MET A 158 11.29 -22.30 4.34
N GLY A 159 11.36 -22.54 3.03
CA GLY A 159 10.27 -23.12 2.24
C GLY A 159 9.88 -22.27 1.04
N ARG A 160 8.58 -22.29 0.70
CA ARG A 160 8.02 -21.62 -0.48
C ARG A 160 7.33 -20.32 -0.09
N HIS A 161 7.70 -19.23 -0.74
CA HIS A 161 7.14 -17.90 -0.52
C HIS A 161 6.57 -17.36 -1.81
N GLU A 162 5.43 -16.69 -1.71
CA GLU A 162 4.81 -15.94 -2.80
C GLU A 162 4.54 -14.52 -2.32
N PHE A 163 4.91 -13.53 -3.12
CA PHE A 163 4.66 -12.13 -2.80
C PHE A 163 4.71 -11.25 -4.05
N THR A 164 4.10 -10.08 -3.94
CA THR A 164 3.95 -9.14 -5.04
C THR A 164 4.50 -7.77 -4.66
N TYR A 165 5.27 -7.19 -5.58
CA TYR A 165 5.60 -5.78 -5.53
C TYR A 165 5.41 -5.17 -6.92
N ALA A 166 5.31 -3.85 -6.99
CA ALA A 166 5.06 -3.15 -8.24
C ALA A 166 5.85 -1.85 -8.33
N LEU A 167 6.35 -1.54 -9.52
CA LEU A 167 7.01 -0.28 -9.82
C LEU A 167 6.07 0.65 -10.56
N MET A 168 5.84 1.83 -9.99
CA MET A 168 4.97 2.87 -10.51
C MET A 168 5.80 4.09 -10.88
N PRO A 169 6.22 4.25 -12.14
CA PRO A 169 6.77 5.50 -12.61
C PRO A 169 5.65 6.55 -12.66
N HIS A 170 5.93 7.77 -12.24
CA HIS A 170 4.94 8.83 -12.21
C HIS A 170 5.50 10.22 -12.49
N LYS A 171 4.57 11.16 -12.70
CA LYS A 171 4.86 12.59 -12.88
C LYS A 171 4.22 13.36 -11.73
N GLY A 172 4.88 14.44 -11.33
CA GLY A 172 4.41 15.26 -10.21
C GLY A 172 4.77 14.65 -8.86
N SER A 173 3.97 14.94 -7.85
CA SER A 173 4.14 14.39 -6.51
C SER A 173 3.50 13.00 -6.41
N PHE A 174 3.92 12.18 -5.44
CA PHE A 174 3.27 10.88 -5.19
C PHE A 174 1.79 11.04 -4.83
N GLN A 175 1.40 12.18 -4.23
CA GLN A 175 0.01 12.53 -3.94
C GLN A 175 -0.80 12.68 -5.23
N ASP A 176 -0.34 13.54 -6.15
CA ASP A 176 -1.04 13.86 -7.39
C ASP A 176 -1.05 12.68 -8.38
N ALA A 177 0.01 11.87 -8.33
CA ALA A 177 0.14 10.65 -9.13
C ALA A 177 -0.78 9.51 -8.70
N GLY A 178 -1.43 9.61 -7.54
CA GLY A 178 -2.30 8.56 -7.01
C GLY A 178 -1.54 7.33 -6.50
N VAL A 179 -0.30 7.49 -6.03
CA VAL A 179 0.53 6.38 -5.49
C VAL A 179 -0.16 5.71 -4.31
N ILE A 180 -0.80 6.50 -3.43
CA ILE A 180 -1.51 6.00 -2.26
C ILE A 180 -2.67 5.08 -2.71
N GLN A 181 -3.51 5.56 -3.63
CA GLN A 181 -4.64 4.81 -4.17
C GLN A 181 -4.17 3.55 -4.91
N ALA A 182 -3.10 3.64 -5.70
CA ALA A 182 -2.51 2.49 -6.38
C ALA A 182 -1.99 1.43 -5.39
N ALA A 183 -1.39 1.84 -4.27
CA ALA A 183 -0.95 0.94 -3.21
C ALA A 183 -2.14 0.21 -2.56
N TYR A 184 -3.26 0.90 -2.30
CA TYR A 184 -4.51 0.27 -1.85
C TYR A 184 -5.04 -0.71 -2.90
N SER A 185 -5.14 -0.31 -4.17
CA SER A 185 -5.64 -1.20 -5.22
C SER A 185 -4.79 -2.46 -5.43
N LEU A 186 -3.48 -2.38 -5.17
CA LEU A 186 -2.61 -3.56 -5.20
C LEU A 186 -2.91 -4.53 -4.05
N ASN A 187 -3.17 -3.99 -2.85
CA ASN A 187 -3.39 -4.77 -1.63
C ASN A 187 -4.83 -5.28 -1.46
N PHE A 188 -5.80 -4.62 -2.10
CA PHE A 188 -7.22 -4.94 -2.02
C PHE A 188 -7.79 -5.20 -3.42
N PRO A 189 -7.54 -6.39 -4.00
CA PRO A 189 -8.01 -6.76 -5.32
C PRO A 189 -9.54 -6.88 -5.37
N LEU A 190 -10.10 -6.70 -6.57
CA LEU A 190 -11.53 -6.87 -6.81
C LEU A 190 -11.97 -8.32 -6.52
N LEU A 191 -13.05 -8.46 -5.76
CA LEU A 191 -13.67 -9.76 -5.48
C LEU A 191 -14.81 -9.99 -6.47
N VAL A 192 -14.79 -11.13 -7.17
CA VAL A 192 -15.86 -11.57 -8.07
C VAL A 192 -16.69 -12.62 -7.36
N LEU A 193 -17.98 -12.33 -7.15
CA LEU A 193 -18.91 -13.24 -6.48
C LEU A 193 -20.00 -13.68 -7.48
N PRO A 194 -20.29 -14.98 -7.59
CA PRO A 194 -21.43 -15.45 -8.38
C PRO A 194 -22.73 -15.04 -7.68
N THR A 195 -23.72 -14.57 -8.45
CA THR A 195 -25.04 -14.20 -7.92
C THR A 195 -26.15 -14.91 -8.71
N PRO A 196 -27.15 -15.50 -8.03
CA PRO A 196 -28.30 -16.09 -8.71
C PRO A 196 -29.25 -14.98 -9.19
N GLY A 197 -29.49 -14.92 -10.50
CA GLY A 197 -30.46 -14.00 -11.12
C GLY A 197 -29.82 -12.93 -12.03
N GLN A 198 -30.64 -11.99 -12.51
CA GLN A 198 -30.15 -10.86 -13.29
C GLN A 198 -29.38 -9.89 -12.37
N VAL A 199 -28.12 -9.64 -12.71
CA VAL A 199 -27.31 -8.63 -12.02
C VAL A 199 -27.95 -7.26 -12.26
N PRO A 200 -28.27 -6.47 -11.22
CA PRO A 200 -28.71 -5.10 -11.41
C PRO A 200 -27.68 -4.34 -12.26
N MET A 201 -28.11 -3.76 -13.39
CA MET A 201 -27.20 -3.01 -14.27
C MET A 201 -26.64 -1.72 -13.61
N ALA A 202 -27.23 -1.28 -12.50
CA ALA A 202 -26.83 -0.07 -11.81
C ALA A 202 -25.59 -0.32 -10.92
N THR A 203 -24.52 0.42 -11.17
CA THR A 203 -23.37 0.49 -10.26
C THR A 203 -23.81 1.13 -8.95
N TRP A 204 -23.48 0.48 -7.82
CA TRP A 204 -23.82 0.98 -6.49
C TRP A 204 -22.56 1.27 -5.67
N SER A 205 -22.56 2.38 -4.95
CA SER A 205 -21.48 2.78 -4.05
C SER A 205 -22.08 3.28 -2.74
N ALA A 206 -21.76 2.59 -1.65
CA ALA A 206 -22.24 2.94 -0.32
C ALA A 206 -21.64 4.27 0.19
N PHE A 207 -20.38 4.56 -0.18
CA PHE A 207 -19.63 5.73 0.27
C PHE A 207 -18.74 6.28 -0.83
N SER A 208 -18.66 7.61 -0.94
CA SER A 208 -17.66 8.28 -1.77
C SER A 208 -17.15 9.54 -1.08
N VAL A 209 -15.85 9.81 -1.21
CA VAL A 209 -15.19 10.99 -0.64
C VAL A 209 -14.78 11.90 -1.78
N SER A 210 -15.09 13.20 -1.68
CA SER A 210 -14.90 14.14 -2.79
C SER A 210 -13.46 14.58 -3.02
N SER A 211 -12.54 14.29 -2.08
CA SER A 211 -11.13 14.66 -2.17
C SER A 211 -10.27 13.41 -2.16
N PRO A 212 -9.30 13.27 -3.09
CA PRO A 212 -8.35 12.16 -3.07
C PRO A 212 -7.41 12.20 -1.87
N ALA A 213 -7.27 13.36 -1.21
CA ALA A 213 -6.44 13.52 -0.01
C ALA A 213 -7.01 12.81 1.22
N VAL A 214 -8.30 12.45 1.22
CA VAL A 214 -8.96 11.81 2.36
C VAL A 214 -9.33 10.37 2.00
N VAL A 215 -8.81 9.43 2.78
CA VAL A 215 -9.02 8.00 2.58
C VAL A 215 -10.02 7.49 3.63
N LEU A 216 -11.07 6.82 3.18
CA LEU A 216 -11.96 6.04 4.05
C LEU A 216 -11.31 4.68 4.33
N GLU A 217 -10.63 4.57 5.48
CA GLU A 217 -9.84 3.39 5.83
C GLU A 217 -10.71 2.27 6.39
N THR A 218 -11.73 2.62 7.19
CA THR A 218 -12.51 1.60 7.91
C THR A 218 -13.98 1.91 7.83
N VAL A 219 -14.74 0.88 7.47
CA VAL A 219 -16.19 0.81 7.62
C VAL A 219 -16.47 -0.45 8.41
N LYS A 220 -17.04 -0.29 9.61
CA LYS A 220 -17.44 -1.44 10.44
C LYS A 220 -18.72 -1.15 11.20
N GLN A 221 -19.34 -2.18 11.76
CA GLN A 221 -20.42 -2.01 12.72
C GLN A 221 -19.86 -1.51 14.06
N ALA A 222 -20.59 -0.62 14.75
CA ALA A 222 -20.23 -0.17 16.10
C ALA A 222 -20.43 -1.31 17.13
N GLU A 223 -19.51 -1.44 18.08
CA GLU A 223 -19.52 -2.54 19.05
C GLU A 223 -20.68 -2.42 20.06
N SER A 224 -20.92 -1.21 20.55
CA SER A 224 -21.75 -0.94 21.73
C SER A 224 -23.20 -0.57 21.39
N THR A 225 -23.73 -0.94 20.22
CA THR A 225 -25.07 -0.51 19.79
C THR A 225 -26.11 -1.64 19.78
N PRO A 226 -27.18 -1.55 20.59
CA PRO A 226 -28.10 -2.66 20.86
C PRO A 226 -28.94 -3.14 19.67
N GLN A 227 -28.91 -2.44 18.52
CA GLN A 227 -29.65 -2.84 17.32
C GLN A 227 -28.80 -2.95 16.05
N GLY A 228 -27.46 -2.85 16.15
CA GLY A 228 -26.56 -3.01 14.99
C GLY A 228 -26.76 -2.01 13.84
N ARG A 229 -27.44 -0.90 14.08
CA ARG A 229 -27.78 0.13 13.09
C ARG A 229 -26.74 1.25 12.98
N THR A 230 -25.65 1.15 13.71
CA THR A 230 -24.61 2.19 13.72
C THR A 230 -23.35 1.67 13.05
N LEU A 231 -22.87 2.43 12.08
CA LEU A 231 -21.60 2.19 11.42
C LEU A 231 -20.53 3.12 12.00
N VAL A 232 -19.34 2.60 12.20
CA VAL A 232 -18.13 3.37 12.45
C VAL A 232 -17.44 3.58 11.10
N LEU A 233 -17.25 4.84 10.73
CA LEU A 233 -16.44 5.23 9.59
C LEU A 233 -15.16 5.88 10.11
N ARG A 234 -13.99 5.39 9.69
CA ARG A 234 -12.71 6.01 10.01
C ARG A 234 -12.06 6.52 8.74
N LEU A 235 -11.79 7.82 8.71
CA LEU A 235 -11.15 8.51 7.61
C LEU A 235 -9.86 9.15 8.09
N TYR A 236 -8.90 9.32 7.19
CA TYR A 236 -7.70 10.08 7.48
C TYR A 236 -7.26 10.92 6.28
N GLU A 237 -6.54 12.00 6.57
CA GLU A 237 -5.88 12.82 5.56
C GLU A 237 -4.50 12.23 5.23
N ALA A 238 -4.28 11.89 3.97
CA ALA A 238 -3.14 11.11 3.51
C ALA A 238 -2.05 11.96 2.83
N HIS A 239 -2.34 13.20 2.45
CA HIS A 239 -1.45 14.05 1.65
C HIS A 239 -0.57 14.98 2.49
N GLY A 240 -0.86 15.16 3.78
CA GLY A 240 -0.16 16.08 4.68
C GLY A 240 -0.65 17.53 4.54
N SER A 241 -1.92 17.73 4.19
CA SER A 241 -2.50 19.03 3.86
C SER A 241 -3.79 19.32 4.63
N HIS A 242 -4.16 20.61 4.73
CA HIS A 242 -5.50 20.98 5.19
C HIS A 242 -6.50 20.80 4.05
N VAL A 243 -7.62 20.13 4.31
CA VAL A 243 -8.62 19.84 3.27
C VAL A 243 -10.05 19.85 3.79
N ASP A 244 -10.92 20.54 3.06
CA ASP A 244 -12.37 20.40 3.18
C ASP A 244 -12.85 19.39 2.15
N CYS A 245 -13.61 18.38 2.57
CA CYS A 245 -14.18 17.38 1.68
C CYS A 245 -15.63 17.02 2.05
N TRP A 246 -16.29 16.33 1.13
CA TRP A 246 -17.63 15.80 1.33
C TRP A 246 -17.58 14.27 1.34
N LEU A 247 -18.12 13.68 2.39
CA LEU A 247 -18.46 12.25 2.43
C LEU A 247 -19.91 12.10 1.97
N ARG A 248 -20.12 11.42 0.85
CA ARG A 248 -21.44 11.06 0.34
C ARG A 248 -21.75 9.61 0.70
N THR A 249 -23.01 9.31 1.00
CA THR A 249 -23.46 7.93 1.21
C THR A 249 -24.83 7.70 0.62
N SER A 250 -25.05 6.53 0.04
CA SER A 250 -26.38 6.10 -0.42
C SER A 250 -27.22 5.47 0.69
N LEU A 251 -26.65 5.29 1.90
CA LEU A 251 -27.35 4.66 3.01
C LEU A 251 -28.31 5.66 3.67
N PRO A 252 -29.43 5.20 4.24
CA PRO A 252 -30.40 6.07 4.90
C PRO A 252 -29.86 6.49 6.26
N VAL A 253 -29.13 7.61 6.32
CA VAL A 253 -28.55 8.14 7.57
C VAL A 253 -29.62 8.90 8.35
N GLN A 254 -29.75 8.57 9.63
CA GLN A 254 -30.52 9.32 10.61
C GLN A 254 -29.66 10.38 11.30
N GLU A 255 -28.44 10.03 11.69
CA GLU A 255 -27.54 10.89 12.45
C GLU A 255 -26.08 10.56 12.12
N ALA A 256 -25.22 11.58 12.10
CA ALA A 256 -23.77 11.41 12.04
C ALA A 256 -23.11 12.24 13.14
N VAL A 257 -22.21 11.63 13.90
CA VAL A 257 -21.50 12.28 15.00
C VAL A 257 -20.03 11.86 15.00
N LEU A 258 -19.13 12.80 15.31
CA LEU A 258 -17.73 12.48 15.56
C LEU A 258 -17.60 11.60 16.81
N CYS A 259 -16.61 10.71 16.79
CA CYS A 259 -16.26 9.90 17.93
C CYS A 259 -14.74 9.75 18.02
N ASP A 260 -14.26 9.33 19.19
CA ASP A 260 -12.87 8.93 19.33
C ASP A 260 -12.61 7.51 18.78
N LEU A 261 -11.36 7.05 18.90
CA LEU A 261 -10.95 5.73 18.41
C LEU A 261 -11.61 4.56 19.18
N LEU A 262 -12.15 4.82 20.37
CA LEU A 262 -12.90 3.87 21.20
C LEU A 262 -14.42 3.99 20.99
N GLU A 263 -14.85 4.67 19.92
CA GLU A 263 -16.25 4.84 19.55
C GLU A 263 -17.06 5.65 20.58
N ARG A 264 -16.39 6.40 21.45
CA ARG A 264 -17.07 7.30 22.39
C ARG A 264 -17.49 8.55 21.65
N ARG A 265 -18.80 8.82 21.64
CA ARG A 265 -19.41 9.97 20.98
C ARG A 265 -18.83 11.26 21.51
N ASP A 266 -18.50 12.18 20.61
CA ASP A 266 -18.23 13.57 20.96
C ASP A 266 -19.57 14.32 21.11
N PRO A 267 -19.92 14.84 22.30
CA PRO A 267 -21.16 15.57 22.50
C PRO A 267 -21.30 16.83 21.62
N ALA A 268 -20.20 17.46 21.23
CA ALA A 268 -20.19 18.63 20.36
C ALA A 268 -19.96 18.27 18.88
N GLY A 269 -19.75 17.00 18.57
CA GLY A 269 -19.32 16.52 17.25
C GLY A 269 -20.44 16.21 16.28
N HIS A 270 -21.66 16.73 16.47
CA HIS A 270 -22.78 16.45 15.58
C HIS A 270 -22.54 17.06 14.18
N LEU A 271 -22.64 16.22 13.14
CA LEU A 271 -22.39 16.64 11.76
C LEU A 271 -23.71 16.78 11.00
N PRO A 272 -23.98 17.95 10.38
CA PRO A 272 -25.19 18.14 9.61
C PRO A 272 -25.19 17.26 8.35
N PHE A 273 -26.19 16.40 8.24
CA PHE A 273 -26.44 15.59 7.05
C PHE A 273 -27.49 16.28 6.16
N ARG A 274 -27.10 16.63 4.94
CA ARG A 274 -27.99 17.26 3.94
C ARG A 274 -27.66 16.68 2.57
N ASP A 275 -28.65 16.47 1.71
CA ASP A 275 -28.45 15.98 0.33
C ASP A 275 -27.55 14.72 0.23
N ALA A 276 -27.73 13.77 1.14
CA ALA A 276 -26.93 12.54 1.20
C ALA A 276 -25.41 12.75 1.43
N ARG A 277 -25.00 13.88 2.01
CA ARG A 277 -23.59 14.23 2.25
C ARG A 277 -23.32 14.84 3.64
N LEU A 278 -22.09 14.64 4.11
CA LEU A 278 -21.49 15.23 5.31
C LEU A 278 -20.29 16.07 4.90
N LYS A 279 -20.18 17.29 5.44
CA LYS A 279 -18.96 18.10 5.30
C LYS A 279 -17.96 17.68 6.36
N LEU A 280 -16.72 17.42 5.95
CA LEU A 280 -15.60 17.14 6.84
C LEU A 280 -14.45 18.11 6.54
N THR A 281 -13.70 18.45 7.56
CA THR A 281 -12.52 19.32 7.47
C THR A 281 -11.39 18.62 8.19
N PHE A 282 -10.26 18.42 7.52
CA PHE A 282 -9.09 17.75 8.05
C PHE A 282 -7.91 18.70 8.16
N SER A 283 -7.12 18.53 9.22
CA SER A 283 -5.73 19.01 9.28
C SER A 283 -4.77 17.95 8.73
N PRO A 284 -3.51 18.31 8.41
CA PRO A 284 -2.50 17.37 7.94
C PRO A 284 -2.42 16.11 8.82
N PHE A 285 -2.53 14.93 8.19
CA PHE A 285 -2.47 13.61 8.86
C PHE A 285 -3.52 13.37 9.95
N GLN A 286 -4.60 14.14 9.98
CA GLN A 286 -5.64 13.95 10.97
C GLN A 286 -6.43 12.67 10.67
N VAL A 287 -6.68 11.88 11.71
CA VAL A 287 -7.62 10.76 11.69
C VAL A 287 -8.92 11.22 12.34
N GLN A 288 -10.05 11.01 11.67
CA GLN A 288 -11.38 11.25 12.20
C GLN A 288 -12.19 9.97 12.19
N SER A 289 -12.90 9.69 13.28
CA SER A 289 -13.87 8.61 13.36
C SER A 289 -15.27 9.18 13.51
N LEU A 290 -16.23 8.57 12.83
CA LEU A 290 -17.63 8.97 12.82
C LEU A 290 -18.49 7.77 13.19
N LEU A 291 -19.51 8.01 13.99
CA LEU A 291 -20.64 7.12 14.15
C LEU A 291 -21.76 7.60 13.24
N VAL A 292 -22.16 6.75 12.30
CA VAL A 292 -23.26 6.97 11.37
C VAL A 292 -24.41 6.04 11.76
N VAL A 293 -25.47 6.62 12.32
CA VAL A 293 -26.68 5.90 12.72
C VAL A 293 -27.61 5.84 11.52
N LEU A 294 -27.99 4.63 11.11
CA LEU A 294 -28.92 4.40 10.02
C LEU A 294 -30.38 4.48 10.51
N GLN A 295 -31.27 4.94 9.63
CA GLN A 295 -32.71 4.92 9.87
C GLN A 295 -33.19 3.48 10.11
N ALA A 296 -34.24 3.33 10.93
CA ALA A 296 -34.91 2.04 11.04
C ALA A 296 -35.49 1.64 9.67
N PRO A 297 -35.46 0.33 9.31
CA PRO A 297 -36.15 -0.13 8.11
C PRO A 297 -37.62 0.27 8.19
N LEU A 298 -38.16 0.76 7.07
CA LEU A 298 -39.59 0.96 6.91
C LEU A 298 -40.22 -0.44 6.91
N ASN A 299 -41.07 -0.71 7.91
CA ASN A 299 -41.84 -1.96 8.02
C ASN A 299 -42.71 -2.20 6.78
#